data_AF-A0A9N9PWA8-F1
#
_entry.id   AF-A0A9N9PWA8-F1
#
_cell.length_a   1.000
_cell.length_b   1.000
_cell.length_c   1.000
_cell.angle_alpha   90.00
_cell.angle_beta   90.00
_cell.angle_gamma   90.00
#
_symmetry.space_group_name_H-M   'P 1'
#
loop_
_entity.id
_entity.type
_entity.pdbx_description
1 polymer ?
#
loop_
_entity_poly.entity_id
_entity_poly.type
_entity_poly.pdbx_seq_one_letter_code
_entity_poly.pdbx_strand_id
1 'polypeptide(L)' 'MFDPTQIEPGWHAWMSYSVDKPPTQDPLLQTGVRPWELKEHRPNLTMSRAAYKPYNTVKPKLSAWNPVAAARQ' A
#
# COMPACT_ATOMS: atom_id res chain seq x y z
N MET A 1 -3.61 -2.36 -22.30
CA MET A 1 -2.19 -2.58 -21.97
C MET A 1 -2.16 -3.44 -20.73
N PHE A 2 -1.45 -4.56 -20.75
CA PHE A 2 -1.43 -5.56 -19.68
C PHE A 2 -0.09 -5.49 -18.95
N ASP A 3 -0.12 -5.69 -17.63
CA ASP A 3 1.07 -5.67 -16.78
C ASP A 3 1.00 -6.84 -15.78
N PRO A 4 2.10 -7.59 -15.52
CA PRO A 4 2.09 -8.72 -14.60
C PRO A 4 1.62 -8.36 -13.18
N THR A 5 1.81 -7.11 -12.74
CA THR A 5 1.37 -6.67 -11.42
C THR A 5 -0.13 -6.45 -11.32
N GLN A 6 -0.91 -6.70 -12.37
CA GLN A 6 -2.38 -6.69 -12.33
C GLN A 6 -2.96 -7.99 -11.75
N ILE A 7 -2.17 -9.05 -11.70
CA ILE A 7 -2.57 -10.35 -11.17
C ILE A 7 -2.73 -10.26 -9.64
N GLU A 8 -3.91 -10.62 -9.15
CA GLU A 8 -4.23 -10.67 -7.70
C GLU A 8 -3.33 -11.69 -6.97
N PRO A 9 -2.97 -11.46 -5.69
CA PRO A 9 -1.96 -12.26 -5.00
C PRO A 9 -2.23 -13.77 -4.93
N GLY A 10 -3.48 -14.20 -4.72
CA GLY A 10 -3.85 -15.61 -4.73
C GLY A 10 -3.64 -16.26 -6.10
N TRP A 11 -4.06 -15.60 -7.17
CA TRP A 11 -3.80 -16.05 -8.54
C TRP A 11 -2.31 -16.04 -8.90
N HIS A 12 -1.56 -15.04 -8.42
CA HIS A 12 -0.12 -14.95 -8.63
C HIS A 12 0.61 -16.16 -8.01
N ALA A 13 0.23 -16.57 -6.81
CA ALA A 13 0.80 -17.73 -6.13
C ALA A 13 0.54 -19.05 -6.90
N TRP A 14 -0.68 -19.23 -7.40
CA TRP A 14 -1.04 -20.42 -8.19
C TRP A 14 -0.33 -20.47 -9.54
N MET A 15 -0.33 -19.37 -10.29
CA MET A 15 0.39 -19.29 -11.58
C MET A 15 1.90 -19.43 -11.43
N SER A 16 2.45 -19.08 -10.26
CA SER A 16 3.87 -19.26 -9.94
C SER A 16 4.20 -20.63 -9.36
N TYR A 17 3.23 -21.56 -9.30
CA TYR A 17 3.38 -22.91 -8.74
C TYR A 17 3.77 -22.95 -7.26
N SER A 18 3.48 -21.88 -6.50
CA SER A 18 3.68 -21.87 -5.05
C SER A 18 2.60 -22.65 -4.30
N VAL A 19 1.41 -22.77 -4.90
CA VAL A 19 0.25 -23.51 -4.36
C VAL A 19 -0.36 -24.39 -5.45
N ASP A 20 -0.79 -25.59 -5.05
CA ASP A 20 -1.36 -26.58 -6.00
C ASP A 20 -2.77 -26.22 -6.47
N LYS A 21 -3.56 -25.58 -5.60
CA LYS A 21 -4.97 -25.28 -5.84
C LYS A 21 -5.15 -23.79 -6.17
N PRO A 22 -6.03 -23.45 -7.14
CA PRO A 22 -6.34 -22.05 -7.43
C PRO A 22 -7.10 -21.41 -6.25
N PRO A 23 -7.10 -20.07 -6.13
CA PRO A 23 -7.75 -19.35 -5.03
C PRO A 23 -9.27 -19.60 -4.95
N THR A 24 -9.89 -20.07 -6.03
CA THR A 24 -11.31 -20.49 -6.05
C THR A 24 -11.58 -21.84 -5.42
N GLN A 25 -10.56 -22.66 -5.12
CA GLN A 25 -10.69 -24.00 -4.54
C GLN A 25 -9.97 -24.16 -3.20
N ASP A 26 -8.95 -23.34 -2.93
CA ASP A 26 -8.23 -23.38 -1.66
C ASP A 26 -9.04 -22.67 -0.56
N PRO A 27 -9.50 -23.38 0.48
CA PRO A 27 -10.26 -22.79 1.59
C PRO A 27 -9.52 -21.64 2.27
N LEU A 28 -8.19 -21.68 2.31
CA LEU A 28 -7.37 -20.64 2.94
C LEU A 28 -7.34 -19.36 2.12
N LEU A 29 -7.27 -19.47 0.79
CA LEU A 29 -7.30 -18.32 -0.13
C LEU A 29 -8.72 -17.78 -0.33
N GLN A 30 -9.74 -18.62 -0.13
CA GLN A 30 -11.14 -18.19 -0.09
C GLN A 30 -11.51 -17.44 1.19
N THR A 31 -10.73 -17.57 2.27
CA THR A 31 -11.05 -16.88 3.53
C THR A 31 -11.15 -15.39 3.27
N GLY A 32 -12.35 -14.84 3.50
CA GLY A 32 -12.71 -13.50 3.05
C GLY A 32 -11.75 -12.41 3.51
N VAL A 33 -11.80 -11.28 2.80
CA VAL A 33 -10.95 -10.11 3.03
C VAL A 33 -10.86 -9.80 4.53
N ARG A 34 -9.66 -9.93 5.09
CA ARG A 34 -9.43 -9.63 6.51
C ARG A 34 -9.78 -8.16 6.78
N PRO A 35 -10.15 -7.77 8.01
CA PRO A 35 -10.60 -6.40 8.30
C PRO A 35 -9.59 -5.30 7.93
N TRP A 36 -8.29 -5.63 7.94
CA TRP A 36 -7.20 -4.72 7.59
C TRP A 36 -6.74 -4.85 6.13
N GLU A 37 -7.22 -5.86 5.42
CA GLU A 37 -6.80 -6.16 4.06
C GLU A 37 -7.54 -5.28 3.06
N LEU A 38 -6.87 -4.96 1.96
CA LEU A 38 -7.48 -4.18 0.90
C LEU A 38 -8.58 -5.02 0.23
N LYS A 39 -9.75 -4.40 0.01
CA LYS A 39 -10.86 -5.04 -0.70
C LYS A 39 -10.54 -5.35 -2.17
N GLU A 40 -9.74 -4.50 -2.79
CA GLU A 40 -9.40 -4.57 -4.21
C GLU A 40 -7.89 -4.58 -4.38
N HIS A 41 -7.42 -5.38 -5.35
CA HIS A 41 -6.02 -5.44 -5.72
C HIS A 41 -5.55 -4.13 -6.34
N ARG A 42 -4.39 -3.63 -5.91
CA ARG A 42 -3.76 -2.43 -6.45
C ARG A 42 -2.50 -2.82 -7.23
N PRO A 43 -2.47 -2.63 -8.56
CA PRO A 43 -1.29 -2.94 -9.37
C PRO A 43 -0.16 -1.94 -9.11
N ASN A 44 0.98 -2.15 -9.75
CA ASN A 44 2.11 -1.24 -9.68
C ASN A 44 1.76 0.14 -10.24
N LEU A 45 2.03 1.17 -9.44
CA LEU A 45 1.76 2.58 -9.76
C LEU A 45 3.03 3.37 -10.08
N THR A 46 4.17 2.69 -10.28
CA THR A 46 5.44 3.31 -10.68
C THR A 46 5.27 4.16 -11.94
N MET A 47 5.96 5.31 -11.99
CA MET A 47 5.85 6.30 -13.08
C MET A 47 4.43 6.88 -13.31
N SER A 48 3.51 6.72 -12.35
CA SER A 48 2.18 7.36 -12.38
C SER A 48 2.07 8.49 -11.36
N ARG A 49 0.95 9.23 -11.41
CA ARG A 49 0.62 10.24 -10.39
C ARG A 49 0.46 9.65 -8.98
N ALA A 50 0.12 8.37 -8.90
CA ALA A 50 -0.12 7.65 -7.65
C ALA A 50 1.10 6.82 -7.19
N ALA A 51 2.29 7.06 -7.78
CA ALA A 51 3.52 6.41 -7.34
C ALA A 51 3.83 6.71 -5.86
N TYR A 52 4.35 5.71 -5.14
CA TYR A 52 4.81 5.88 -3.77
C TYR A 52 5.93 6.92 -3.70
N LYS A 53 5.80 7.87 -2.77
CA LYS A 53 6.79 8.93 -2.50
C LYS A 53 7.21 8.84 -1.05
N PRO A 54 8.46 8.45 -0.74
CA PRO A 54 8.92 8.40 0.63
C PRO A 54 8.99 9.81 1.22
N TYR A 55 8.67 9.92 2.51
CA TYR A 55 8.77 11.14 3.30
C TYR A 55 9.15 10.80 4.74
N ASN A 56 9.57 11.80 5.51
CA ASN A 56 9.85 11.61 6.94
C ASN A 56 8.53 11.49 7.72
N THR A 57 8.27 10.33 8.30
CA THR A 57 7.07 10.09 9.14
C THR A 57 7.19 10.66 10.55
N VAL A 58 8.37 11.18 10.93
CA VAL A 58 8.65 11.75 12.25
C VAL A 58 8.57 13.27 12.19
N LYS A 59 8.05 13.87 13.26
CA LYS A 59 8.08 15.33 13.48
C LYS A 59 9.52 15.80 13.76
N PRO A 60 9.86 17.08 13.54
CA PRO A 60 11.14 17.63 13.97
C PRO A 60 11.41 17.34 15.46
N LYS A 61 12.63 16.90 15.78
CA LYS A 61 13.01 16.59 17.17
C LYS A 61 13.06 17.83 18.07
N LEU A 62 13.32 18.99 17.47
CA LEU A 62 13.36 20.28 18.13
C LEU A 62 12.27 21.17 17.53
N SER A 63 11.48 21.80 18.39
CA SER A 63 10.48 22.81 17.98
C SER A 63 11.12 24.19 17.99
N ALA A 64 11.06 24.90 16.87
CA ALA A 64 11.45 26.30 16.81
C ALA A 64 10.45 27.16 17.61
N TRP A 65 10.95 28.21 18.26
CA TRP A 65 10.09 29.24 18.84
C TRP A 65 9.39 30.03 17.73
N ASN A 66 8.09 30.27 17.88
CA ASN A 66 7.31 31.10 16.96
C ASN A 66 7.29 32.55 17.47
N PRO A 67 7.90 33.52 16.76
CA PRO A 67 8.01 34.89 17.27
C PRO A 67 6.67 35.61 17.35
N VAL A 68 6.48 36.34 18.45
CA VAL A 68 5.35 37.28 18.61
C VAL A 68 5.92 38.70 18.61
N ALA A 69 5.52 39.51 17.63
CA ALA A 69 5.89 40.92 17.57
C ALA A 69 5.00 41.73 18.52
N ALA A 70 5.57 42.29 19.58
CA ALA A 70 4.87 43.22 20.47
C ALA A 70 5.11 44.68 20.05
N ALA A 71 4.07 45.52 20.14
CA ALA A 71 4.19 46.95 19.90
C ALA A 71 4.99 47.62 21.03
N ARG A 72 5.82 48.61 20.69
CA ARG A 72 6.56 49.42 21.66
C ARG A 72 5.61 50.43 22.31
N GLN A 73 5.61 50.52 23.64
CA GLN A 73 4.88 51.53 24.41
C GLN A 73 5.62 52.87 24.44
#